data_AF-A0A2E2L1U7-F1
#
_entry.id   AF-A0A2E2L1U7-F1
#
_cell.length_a   1.000
_cell.length_b   1.000
_cell.length_c   1.000
_cell.angle_alpha   90.00
_cell.angle_beta   90.00
_cell.angle_gamma   90.00
#
_symmetry.space_group_name_H-M   'P 1'
#
loop_
_entity.id
_entity.type
_entity.pdbx_description
1 polymer ?
#
loop_
_entity_poly.entity_id
_entity_poly.type
_entity_poly.pdbx_seq_one_letter_code
_entity_poly.pdbx_strand_id
1 'polypeptide(L)'
;MAPMPHPGPVLPLAIRRPLTDGLTAKRVDFIIAPSVRFHGQPDAQWEMVFRDSTGYAIKMKGFASKDAVWTTWVTATDTPRRQGFGHDGPESRGDSLNK
;
A
#
# COMPACT_ATOMS: atom_id res chain seq x y z
N MET A 1 -20.22 -14.22 -2.64
CA MET A 1 -20.69 -13.27 -1.61
C MET A 1 -19.75 -13.35 -0.42
N ALA A 2 -19.27 -12.20 0.08
CA ALA A 2 -18.46 -12.20 1.31
C ALA A 2 -19.39 -12.50 2.50
N PRO A 3 -19.07 -13.47 3.38
CA PRO A 3 -20.01 -14.01 4.38
C PRO A 3 -20.36 -13.07 5.54
N MET A 4 -19.91 -11.81 5.53
CA MET A 4 -20.40 -10.75 6.41
C MET A 4 -20.02 -9.39 5.79
N PRO A 5 -20.91 -8.40 5.72
CA PRO A 5 -20.53 -7.04 5.36
C PRO A 5 -19.75 -6.41 6.52
N HIS A 6 -18.52 -5.96 6.27
CA HIS A 6 -17.73 -5.18 7.25
C HIS A 6 -17.47 -3.80 6.64
N PRO A 7 -18.38 -2.83 6.78
CA PRO A 7 -18.09 -1.46 6.42
C PRO A 7 -17.04 -0.91 7.39
N GLY A 8 -16.32 0.11 6.93
CA GLY A 8 -15.40 0.84 7.78
C GLY A 8 -14.41 1.66 6.96
N PRO A 9 -13.60 2.47 7.66
CA PRO A 9 -12.84 3.51 6.99
C PRO A 9 -11.55 2.98 6.38
N VAL A 10 -11.13 3.65 5.30
CA VAL A 10 -9.77 3.62 4.79
C VAL A 10 -9.06 4.87 5.30
N LEU A 11 -8.03 4.69 6.14
CA LEU A 11 -7.33 5.80 6.79
C LEU A 11 -5.86 5.87 6.34
N PRO A 12 -5.27 7.09 6.26
CA PRO A 12 -3.82 7.23 6.15
C PRO A 12 -3.11 6.51 7.29
N LEU A 13 -1.95 5.92 7.01
CA LEU A 13 -1.22 5.11 7.98
C LEU A 13 -0.83 5.91 9.25
N ALA A 14 -0.57 7.21 9.11
CA ALA A 14 -0.30 8.13 10.21
C ALA A 14 -1.46 8.22 11.23
N ILE A 15 -2.70 8.01 10.80
CA ILE A 15 -3.89 8.01 11.65
C ILE A 15 -4.23 6.58 12.09
N ARG A 16 -4.11 5.62 11.17
CA ARG A 16 -4.48 4.23 11.43
C ARG A 16 -3.63 3.57 12.53
N ARG A 17 -2.30 3.80 12.51
CA ARG A 17 -1.37 3.19 13.49
C ARG A 17 -1.71 3.53 14.94
N PRO A 18 -1.81 4.81 15.35
CA PRO A 18 -2.14 5.15 16.73
C PRO A 18 -3.54 4.65 17.14
N LEU A 19 -4.49 4.56 16.21
CA LEU A 19 -5.80 3.94 16.48
C LEU A 19 -5.67 2.45 16.77
N THR A 20 -4.90 1.71 15.97
CA THR A 20 -4.61 0.29 16.22
C THR A 20 -3.98 0.11 17.60
N ASP A 21 -2.95 0.90 17.92
CA ASP A 21 -2.25 0.81 19.21
C ASP A 21 -3.20 1.07 20.39
N GLY A 22 -4.06 2.09 20.26
CA GLY A 22 -5.08 2.42 21.27
C GLY A 22 -6.14 1.32 21.45
N LEU A 23 -6.59 0.68 20.37
CA LEU A 23 -7.54 -0.43 20.42
C LEU A 23 -6.90 -1.68 21.05
N THR A 24 -5.65 -1.98 20.71
CA THR A 24 -4.88 -3.08 21.31
C THR A 24 -4.65 -2.85 22.81
N ALA A 25 -4.27 -1.63 23.22
CA ALA A 25 -4.07 -1.28 24.63
C ALA A 25 -5.37 -1.42 25.44
N LYS A 26 -6.52 -1.09 24.85
CA LYS A 26 -7.86 -1.27 25.44
C LYS A 26 -8.36 -2.72 25.39
N ARG A 27 -7.58 -3.67 24.85
CA ARG A 27 -7.94 -5.09 24.72
C ARG A 27 -9.27 -5.30 23.99
N VAL A 28 -9.50 -4.52 22.92
CA VAL A 28 -10.65 -4.71 22.04
C VAL A 28 -10.59 -6.09 21.39
N ASP A 29 -11.74 -6.74 21.28
CA ASP A 29 -11.85 -8.06 20.65
C ASP A 29 -11.73 -7.92 19.12
N PHE A 30 -10.67 -8.52 18.58
CA PHE A 30 -10.38 -8.51 17.15
C PHE A 30 -10.87 -9.81 16.51
N ILE A 31 -11.78 -9.68 15.54
CA ILE A 31 -12.16 -10.78 14.64
C ILE A 31 -10.98 -11.10 13.70
N ILE A 32 -10.31 -10.05 13.21
CA ILE A 32 -9.05 -10.14 12.48
C ILE A 32 -8.07 -9.18 13.14
N ALA A 33 -7.01 -9.72 13.73
CA ALA A 33 -5.98 -8.93 14.36
C ALA A 33 -5.27 -8.00 13.36
N PRO A 34 -4.65 -6.91 13.84
CA PRO A 34 -3.88 -6.01 12.98
C PRO A 34 -2.80 -6.75 12.19
N SER A 35 -2.87 -6.64 10.87
CA SER A 35 -1.96 -7.32 9.95
C SER A 35 -1.66 -6.43 8.74
N VAL A 36 -0.64 -6.82 7.98
CA VAL A 36 -0.18 -6.13 6.78
C VAL A 36 0.03 -7.13 5.66
N ARG A 37 -0.45 -6.80 4.46
CA ARG A 37 -0.17 -7.49 3.21
C ARG A 37 0.79 -6.66 2.37
N PHE A 38 1.63 -7.33 1.57
CA PHE A 38 2.63 -6.69 0.70
C PHE A 38 3.59 -5.77 1.47
N HIS A 39 4.02 -6.21 2.67
CA HIS A 39 4.88 -5.41 3.53
C HIS A 39 6.14 -4.94 2.79
N GLY A 40 6.44 -3.64 2.91
CA GLY A 40 7.58 -3.01 2.25
C GLY A 40 7.31 -2.55 0.81
N GLN A 41 6.17 -2.89 0.22
CA GLN A 41 5.77 -2.38 -1.10
C GLN A 41 5.02 -1.05 -0.99
N PRO A 42 5.03 -0.20 -2.04
CA PRO A 42 4.29 1.07 -2.05
C PRO A 42 2.78 0.92 -1.83
N ASP A 43 2.22 -0.24 -2.21
CA ASP A 43 0.82 -0.63 -2.10
C ASP A 43 0.55 -1.53 -0.88
N ALA A 44 1.46 -1.56 0.10
CA ALA A 44 1.26 -2.27 1.36
C ALA A 44 -0.09 -1.93 2.00
N GLN A 45 -0.84 -2.97 2.38
CA GLN A 45 -2.21 -2.83 2.88
C GLN A 45 -2.27 -3.30 4.32
N TRP A 46 -2.61 -2.39 5.23
CA TRP A 46 -2.84 -2.75 6.61
C TRP A 46 -4.33 -2.94 6.87
N GLU A 47 -4.71 -4.04 7.51
CA GLU A 47 -6.10 -4.33 7.84
C GLU A 47 -6.26 -4.82 9.27
N MET A 48 -7.47 -4.62 9.80
CA MET A 48 -7.98 -5.27 11.01
C MET A 48 -9.51 -5.27 10.97
N VAL A 49 -10.11 -6.18 11.70
CA VAL A 49 -11.57 -6.26 11.91
C VAL A 49 -11.82 -6.45 13.40
N PHE A 50 -12.67 -5.62 13.98
CA PHE A 50 -13.03 -5.67 15.40
C PHE A 50 -14.51 -5.34 15.58
N ARG A 51 -15.05 -5.63 16.77
CA ARG A 51 -16.42 -5.25 17.12
C ARG A 51 -16.44 -3.91 17.85
N ASP A 52 -17.39 -3.05 17.51
CA ASP A 52 -17.68 -1.87 18.32
C ASP A 52 -18.43 -2.25 19.62
N SER A 53 -18.78 -1.24 20.43
CA SER A 53 -19.51 -1.45 21.69
C SER A 53 -20.93 -2.03 21.51
N THR A 54 -21.49 -1.98 20.30
CA THR A 54 -22.79 -2.56 19.97
C THR A 54 -22.67 -3.98 19.39
N GLY A 55 -21.44 -4.46 19.17
CA GLY A 55 -21.14 -5.77 18.61
C GLY A 55 -21.02 -5.79 17.08
N TYR A 56 -21.08 -4.63 16.41
CA TYR A 56 -21.00 -4.56 14.94
C TYR A 56 -19.56 -4.69 14.45
N ALA A 57 -19.34 -5.52 13.42
CA ALA A 57 -18.02 -5.77 12.87
C ALA A 57 -17.57 -4.62 11.94
N ILE A 58 -16.52 -3.90 12.35
CA ILE A 58 -15.92 -2.80 11.58
C ILE A 58 -14.61 -3.27 10.98
N LYS A 59 -14.45 -3.08 9.66
CA LYS A 59 -13.16 -3.30 8.97
C LYS A 59 -12.44 -1.97 8.78
N MET A 60 -11.26 -1.85 9.35
CA MET A 60 -10.39 -0.69 9.13
C MET A 60 -9.23 -1.07 8.22
N LYS A 61 -9.04 -0.31 7.15
CA LYS A 61 -7.87 -0.42 6.27
C LYS A 61 -6.99 0.81 6.39
N GLY A 62 -5.71 0.68 6.02
CA GLY A 62 -4.89 1.85 5.76
C GLY A 62 -3.74 1.58 4.81
N PHE A 63 -3.24 2.69 4.28
CA PHE A 63 -2.24 2.75 3.21
C PHE A 63 -1.26 3.89 3.50
N ALA A 64 -0.05 3.79 2.95
CA ALA A 64 0.97 4.83 3.09
C ALA A 64 0.65 6.08 2.26
N SER A 65 0.09 5.91 1.05
CA SER A 65 -0.39 7.00 0.19
C SER A 65 -1.86 6.80 -0.18
N LYS A 66 -2.55 7.90 -0.54
CA LYS A 66 -3.91 7.86 -1.08
C LYS A 66 -3.95 7.13 -2.42
N ASP A 67 -2.92 7.28 -3.25
CA ASP A 67 -2.87 6.65 -4.60
C ASP A 67 -2.96 5.12 -4.53
N ALA A 68 -2.40 4.53 -3.47
CA ALA A 68 -2.42 3.09 -3.23
C ALA A 68 -3.84 2.52 -3.00
N VAL A 69 -4.83 3.36 -2.72
CA VAL A 69 -6.24 2.94 -2.55
C VAL A 69 -6.85 2.52 -3.90
N TRP A 70 -6.44 3.16 -4.99
CA TRP A 70 -7.00 2.95 -6.33
C TRP A 70 -6.02 2.30 -7.29
N THR A 71 -4.88 1.78 -6.81
CA THR A 71 -3.92 1.10 -7.67
C THR A 71 -4.59 -0.07 -8.38
N THR A 72 -4.83 0.13 -9.68
CA THR A 72 -5.36 -0.88 -10.59
C THR A 72 -4.31 -1.94 -10.84
N TRP A 73 -4.75 -3.15 -11.17
CA TRP A 73 -3.89 -4.19 -11.72
C TRP A 73 -3.15 -3.65 -12.94
N VAL A 74 -1.85 -3.46 -12.80
CA VAL A 74 -0.96 -3.22 -13.91
C VAL A 74 -0.61 -4.59 -14.48
N THR A 75 -1.01 -4.87 -15.72
CA THR A 75 -0.55 -6.08 -16.42
C THR A 75 0.98 -6.06 -16.45
N ALA A 76 1.63 -7.21 -16.28
CA ALA A 76 3.09 -7.36 -16.16
C ALA A 76 3.92 -6.70 -17.29
N THR A 77 3.29 -6.24 -18.37
CA THR A 77 3.90 -5.47 -19.46
C THR A 77 4.05 -3.97 -19.19
N ASP A 78 3.37 -3.38 -18.20
CA ASP A 78 3.53 -1.95 -17.88
C ASP A 78 4.61 -1.75 -16.80
N THR A 79 5.85 -2.07 -17.17
CA THR A 79 7.00 -1.59 -16.41
C THR A 79 7.09 -0.09 -16.63
N PRO A 80 6.98 0.78 -15.60
CA PRO A 80 7.22 2.19 -15.81
C PRO A 80 8.66 2.34 -16.30
N ARG A 81 8.84 2.84 -17.53
CA ARG A 81 10.17 3.15 -18.05
C ARG A 81 10.86 4.01 -17.01
N ARG A 82 11.93 3.48 -16.44
CA ARG A 82 12.91 4.21 -15.64
C ARG A 82 13.16 5.54 -16.38
N GLN A 83 12.72 6.67 -15.81
CA GLN A 83 13.12 7.98 -16.30
C GLN A 83 14.65 8.04 -16.22
N GLY A 84 15.30 7.84 -17.37
CA GLY A 84 16.72 8.10 -17.52
C GLY A 84 16.91 9.61 -17.47
N PHE A 85 17.41 10.09 -16.32
CA PHE A 85 18.12 11.36 -16.26
C PHE A 85 19.43 11.22 -17.04
N GLY A 86 19.74 12.19 -17.89
CA GLY A 86 21.05 12.35 -18.50
C GLY A 86 21.00 12.75 -19.97
N HIS A 87 20.63 14.00 -20.24
CA HIS A 87 20.96 14.69 -21.48
C HIS A 87 22.26 15.46 -21.22
N ASP A 88 23.40 14.92 -21.62
CA ASP A 88 24.66 15.65 -21.85
C ASP A 88 25.59 14.78 -22.73
N GLY A 89 26.04 15.33 -23.87
CA GLY A 89 26.99 14.69 -24.81
C GLY A 89 28.44 14.63 -24.28
N PRO A 90 29.46 14.28 -25.10
CA PRO A 90 29.60 14.73 -26.48
C PRO A 90 30.03 13.67 -27.53
N GLU A 91 29.86 14.07 -28.77
CA GLU A 91 30.56 13.62 -29.97
C GLU A 91 32.02 13.20 -29.69
N SER A 92 32.38 11.99 -30.11
CA SER A 92 33.73 11.71 -30.61
C SER A 92 33.63 10.72 -31.76
N ARG A 93 33.88 11.24 -32.97
CA ARG A 93 34.09 10.51 -34.20
C ARG A 93 35.26 9.54 -33.99
N GLY A 94 34.98 8.23 -34.04
CA GLY A 94 36.02 7.21 -34.18
C GLY A 94 36.44 7.14 -35.64
N ASP A 95 37.54 7.81 -35.95
CA ASP A 95 38.25 7.66 -37.22
C ASP A 95 39.23 6.48 -37.12
N SER A 96 39.34 5.76 -38.23
CA SER A 96 40.52 5.01 -38.69
C SER A 96 40.86 3.60 -38.18
N LEU A 97 40.78 2.70 -39.17
CA LEU A 97 41.69 1.60 -39.53
C LEU A 97 41.72 0.29 -38.71
N ASN A 98 41.09 -0.73 -39.30
CA ASN A 98 41.71 -2.06 -39.42
C ASN A 98 41.62 -2.52 -40.89
N LYS A 99 42.66 -2.21 -41.66
CA LYS A 99 43.20 -2.93 -42.83
C LYS A 99 44.40 -2.17 -43.39
#